data_AF-A0A0N8VMV5-F1
#
_entry.id   AF-A0A0N8VMV5-F1
#
_cell.length_a   1.000
_cell.length_b   1.000
_cell.length_c   1.000
_cell.angle_alpha   90.00
_cell.angle_beta   90.00
_cell.angle_gamma   90.00
#
_symmetry.space_group_name_H-M   'P 1'
#
loop_
_entity.id
_entity.type
_entity.pdbx_description
1 polymer ?
#
loop_
_entity_poly.entity_id
_entity_poly.type
_entity_poly.pdbx_seq_one_letter_code
_entity_poly.pdbx_strand_id
1 'polypeptide(L)'
;MSIIYLTKYPIREGDTLESVARKLNIRTEYLKEVHNAKAGFWDKIRSKFPKHLTEIYVYSDVLEEQSPEKEVKRETGRNIFSTSFYTPKKYGYSLKNYEGDHLKNKIHYEVEAVYKENDFNFKIIEINRKQVYVNHKMPDVAVEQLLDKIAQNMFPIELRISDAGEIKAIANHKEIKERWLANKEELTQYYKKEQSDAIIKKADLYFNNEKELLGILSNNWFFNLFFKPIYNYYPEKKEIQCTTKVPFLSKRLVEYEITQTLQDLYTRSGKVIINHAGKITDHRSFDEVLQNKTVLEKDRPNIQFIQSEGDVQYKLNSSDNSIFSIIGTYNTKISDKKNNKIQVEIYQL
;
A
#
# COMPACT_ATOMS: atom_id res chain seq x y z
N MET A 1 -25.76 -6.60 7.87
CA MET A 1 -24.47 -6.83 7.21
C MET A 1 -24.75 -7.54 5.91
N SER A 2 -24.55 -6.88 4.76
CA SER A 2 -24.53 -7.57 3.48
C SER A 2 -23.17 -8.24 3.34
N ILE A 3 -23.15 -9.55 3.12
CA ILE A 3 -21.92 -10.31 2.83
C ILE A 3 -21.44 -9.86 1.45
N ILE A 4 -20.17 -9.45 1.32
CA ILE A 4 -19.57 -9.14 0.02
C ILE A 4 -19.08 -10.45 -0.61
N TYR A 5 -19.51 -10.73 -1.84
CA TYR A 5 -19.10 -11.92 -2.58
C TYR A 5 -18.95 -11.61 -4.07
N LEU A 6 -18.17 -12.43 -4.78
CA LEU A 6 -18.08 -12.35 -6.24
C LEU A 6 -19.38 -12.82 -6.88
N THR A 7 -19.92 -11.99 -7.75
CA THR A 7 -21.14 -12.26 -8.52
C THR A 7 -20.89 -11.95 -10.00
N LYS A 8 -21.80 -12.42 -10.86
CA LYS A 8 -21.70 -12.29 -12.31
C LYS A 8 -22.49 -11.08 -12.80
N TYR A 9 -21.87 -10.23 -13.62
CA TYR A 9 -22.49 -9.12 -14.31
C TYR A 9 -22.59 -9.43 -15.82
N PRO A 10 -23.77 -9.34 -16.45
CA PRO A 10 -23.94 -9.66 -17.86
C PRO A 10 -23.39 -8.57 -18.77
N ILE A 11 -22.65 -8.97 -19.81
CA ILE A 11 -22.17 -8.10 -20.89
C ILE A 11 -23.27 -8.02 -21.97
N ARG A 12 -23.58 -6.82 -22.45
CA ARG A 12 -24.55 -6.60 -23.54
C ARG A 12 -23.85 -6.44 -24.88
N GLU A 13 -24.60 -6.66 -25.95
CA GLU A 13 -24.10 -6.39 -27.31
C GLU A 13 -23.68 -4.92 -27.45
N GLY A 14 -22.45 -4.68 -27.91
CA GLY A 14 -21.85 -3.35 -28.00
C GLY A 14 -21.10 -2.85 -26.76
N ASP A 15 -21.18 -3.57 -25.62
CA ASP A 15 -20.40 -3.20 -24.43
C ASP A 15 -18.89 -3.36 -24.69
N THR A 16 -18.13 -2.33 -24.35
CA THR A 16 -16.67 -2.36 -24.22
C THR A 16 -16.24 -2.41 -22.76
N LEU A 17 -15.00 -2.82 -22.50
CA LEU A 17 -14.41 -2.82 -21.15
C LEU A 17 -14.55 -1.45 -20.47
N GLU A 18 -14.27 -0.38 -21.21
CA GLU A 18 -14.39 1.00 -20.76
C GLU A 18 -15.83 1.39 -20.46
N SER A 19 -16.78 0.97 -21.30
CA SER A 19 -18.19 1.29 -21.12
C SER A 19 -18.77 0.62 -19.87
N VAL A 20 -18.43 -0.65 -19.63
CA VAL A 20 -18.90 -1.40 -18.47
C VAL A 20 -18.24 -0.88 -17.19
N ALA A 21 -16.93 -0.63 -17.22
CA ALA A 21 -16.22 -0.05 -16.09
C ALA A 21 -16.80 1.32 -15.69
N ARG A 22 -17.07 2.18 -16.68
CA ARG A 22 -17.72 3.48 -16.46
C ARG A 22 -19.12 3.32 -15.87
N LYS A 23 -19.92 2.40 -16.41
CA LYS A 23 -21.27 2.12 -15.91
C LYS A 23 -21.26 1.61 -14.47
N LEU A 24 -20.26 0.84 -14.09
CA LEU A 24 -20.07 0.33 -12.74
C LEU A 24 -19.33 1.32 -11.81
N ASN A 25 -18.98 2.52 -12.29
CA ASN A 25 -18.19 3.52 -11.58
C ASN A 25 -16.87 2.98 -10.98
N ILE A 26 -16.20 2.09 -11.73
CA ILE A 26 -14.92 1.49 -11.37
C ILE A 26 -13.90 1.71 -12.48
N ARG A 27 -12.63 1.56 -12.16
CA ARG A 27 -11.55 1.66 -13.16
C ARG A 27 -11.56 0.41 -14.04
N THR A 28 -11.26 0.58 -15.32
CA THR A 28 -11.15 -0.53 -16.30
C THR A 28 -10.18 -1.61 -15.84
N GLU A 29 -9.03 -1.22 -15.29
CA GLU A 29 -8.04 -2.18 -14.80
C GLU A 29 -8.57 -2.95 -13.58
N TYR A 30 -9.34 -2.30 -12.70
CA TYR A 30 -9.96 -2.97 -11.55
C TYR A 30 -10.97 -4.02 -12.01
N LEU A 31 -11.86 -3.68 -12.95
CA LEU A 31 -12.83 -4.62 -13.51
C LEU A 31 -12.15 -5.84 -14.14
N LYS A 32 -11.06 -5.60 -14.87
CA LYS A 32 -10.22 -6.65 -15.48
C LYS A 32 -9.55 -7.53 -14.44
N GLU A 33 -8.97 -6.95 -13.38
CA GLU A 33 -8.32 -7.71 -12.31
C GLU A 33 -9.32 -8.59 -11.55
N VAL A 34 -10.49 -8.05 -11.17
CA VAL A 34 -11.53 -8.78 -10.45
C VAL A 34 -12.05 -9.96 -11.28
N HIS A 35 -12.33 -9.74 -12.56
CA HIS A 35 -12.75 -10.84 -13.44
C HIS A 35 -11.65 -11.88 -13.63
N ASN A 36 -10.42 -11.45 -13.95
CA ASN A 36 -9.31 -12.37 -14.25
C ASN A 36 -8.84 -13.19 -13.06
N ALA A 37 -9.16 -12.77 -11.83
CA ALA A 37 -8.89 -13.52 -10.61
C ALA A 37 -9.69 -14.83 -10.53
N LYS A 38 -10.88 -14.89 -11.14
CA LYS A 38 -11.75 -16.09 -11.17
C LYS A 38 -11.91 -16.71 -12.57
N ALA A 39 -11.64 -15.94 -13.62
CA ALA A 39 -11.86 -16.37 -15.00
C ALA A 39 -10.92 -17.49 -15.45
N GLY A 40 -11.47 -18.43 -16.23
CA GLY A 40 -10.70 -19.43 -16.96
C GLY A 40 -9.81 -18.79 -18.02
N PHE A 41 -8.80 -19.51 -18.50
CA PHE A 41 -7.80 -18.99 -19.44
C PHE A 41 -8.41 -18.28 -20.67
N TRP A 42 -9.48 -18.86 -21.24
CA TRP A 42 -10.17 -18.34 -22.41
C TRP A 42 -11.00 -17.08 -22.13
N ASP A 43 -11.42 -16.88 -20.89
CA ASP A 43 -12.31 -15.78 -20.50
C ASP A 43 -11.53 -14.55 -20.03
N LYS A 44 -10.21 -14.67 -19.84
CA LYS A 44 -9.37 -13.57 -19.35
C LYS A 44 -9.40 -12.37 -20.27
N ILE A 45 -9.73 -11.22 -19.67
CA ILE A 45 -9.70 -9.91 -20.31
C ILE A 45 -8.25 -9.45 -20.42
N ARG A 46 -7.80 -9.21 -21.66
CA ARG A 46 -6.47 -8.66 -21.94
C ARG A 46 -6.57 -7.15 -22.17
N SER A 47 -6.88 -6.76 -23.40
CA SER A 47 -7.13 -5.37 -23.79
C SER A 47 -8.61 -5.10 -24.08
N LYS A 48 -9.39 -6.12 -24.45
CA LYS A 48 -10.83 -6.06 -24.76
C LYS A 48 -11.51 -7.32 -24.25
N PHE A 49 -12.83 -7.30 -24.16
CA PHE A 49 -13.61 -8.51 -23.87
C PHE A 49 -13.38 -9.57 -24.97
N PRO A 50 -13.10 -10.85 -24.61
CA PRO A 50 -13.15 -11.95 -25.55
C PRO A 50 -14.52 -12.01 -26.25
N LYS A 51 -14.55 -12.35 -27.54
CA LYS A 51 -15.78 -12.30 -28.35
C LYS A 51 -16.89 -13.21 -27.82
N HIS A 52 -16.54 -14.29 -27.13
CA HIS A 52 -17.47 -15.26 -26.57
C HIS A 52 -17.88 -14.94 -25.12
N LEU A 53 -17.31 -13.91 -24.51
CA LEU A 53 -17.56 -13.58 -23.11
C LEU A 53 -18.94 -12.90 -22.98
N THR A 54 -19.83 -13.50 -22.20
CA THR A 54 -21.20 -13.01 -21.98
C THR A 54 -21.39 -12.43 -20.57
N GLU A 55 -20.45 -12.67 -19.67
CA GLU A 55 -20.53 -12.28 -18.27
C GLU A 55 -19.14 -12.02 -17.67
N ILE A 56 -19.06 -11.13 -16.69
CA ILE A 56 -17.84 -10.83 -15.93
C ILE A 56 -18.06 -11.00 -14.45
N TYR A 57 -16.98 -11.22 -13.69
CA TYR A 57 -17.08 -11.26 -12.24
C TYR A 57 -16.85 -9.86 -11.68
N VAL A 58 -17.70 -9.47 -10.75
CA VAL A 58 -17.62 -8.23 -9.97
C VAL A 58 -17.96 -8.54 -8.53
N TYR A 59 -17.52 -7.71 -7.59
CA TYR A 59 -17.99 -7.84 -6.21
C TYR A 59 -19.44 -7.34 -6.08
N SER A 60 -20.21 -7.98 -5.20
CA SER A 60 -21.62 -7.66 -4.98
C SER A 60 -21.82 -6.21 -4.55
N ASP A 61 -20.86 -5.61 -3.84
CA ASP A 61 -20.88 -4.21 -3.42
C ASP A 61 -20.83 -3.21 -4.59
N VAL A 62 -20.16 -3.56 -5.70
CA VAL A 62 -20.16 -2.76 -6.94
C VAL A 62 -21.55 -2.72 -7.57
N LEU A 63 -22.27 -3.84 -7.56
CA LEU A 63 -23.65 -3.89 -8.07
C LEU A 63 -24.62 -3.24 -7.08
N GLU A 64 -24.38 -3.46 -5.79
CA GLU A 64 -24.94 -2.67 -4.72
C GLU A 64 -24.40 -1.23 -4.67
N GLU A 65 -23.74 -0.70 -5.70
CA GLU A 65 -23.52 0.74 -5.91
C GLU A 65 -24.32 1.27 -7.11
N GLN A 66 -24.94 0.39 -7.91
CA GLN A 66 -25.72 0.73 -9.13
C GLN A 66 -27.26 0.55 -9.04
N SER A 67 -27.81 -0.23 -8.10
CA SER A 67 -29.27 -0.34 -7.85
C SER A 67 -30.01 1.00 -7.55
N PRO A 68 -31.23 1.22 -8.07
CA PRO A 68 -31.97 2.48 -7.94
C PRO A 68 -32.74 2.68 -6.60
N GLU A 69 -32.30 2.09 -5.48
CA GLU A 69 -32.99 2.30 -4.20
C GLU A 69 -32.79 3.72 -3.66
N LYS A 70 -33.86 4.31 -3.09
CA LYS A 70 -33.88 5.68 -2.55
C LYS A 70 -32.73 5.88 -1.57
N GLU A 71 -31.75 6.69 -1.96
CA GLU A 71 -30.55 6.98 -1.17
C GLU A 71 -30.89 7.63 0.18
N VAL A 72 -30.85 6.87 1.26
CA VAL A 72 -30.62 7.47 2.58
C VAL A 72 -29.12 7.71 2.68
N LYS A 73 -28.68 8.87 2.20
CA LYS A 73 -27.28 9.31 2.30
C LYS A 73 -26.93 9.46 3.78
N ARG A 74 -26.16 8.52 4.32
CA ARG A 74 -25.63 8.62 5.67
C ARG A 74 -24.47 9.61 5.64
N GLU A 75 -24.53 10.65 6.48
CA GLU A 75 -23.44 11.59 6.67
C GLU A 75 -22.33 10.98 7.53
N THR A 76 -21.08 11.27 7.18
CA THR A 76 -19.91 10.93 7.99
C THR A 76 -19.78 11.89 9.17
N GLY A 77 -19.50 11.33 10.34
CA GLY A 77 -19.12 12.11 11.50
C GLY A 77 -17.76 12.78 11.30
N ARG A 78 -17.40 13.71 12.19
CA ARG A 78 -16.09 14.38 12.19
C ARG A 78 -15.00 13.61 12.91
N ASN A 79 -15.38 12.67 13.78
CA ASN A 79 -14.45 11.86 14.56
C ASN A 79 -14.28 10.49 13.90
N ILE A 80 -13.08 10.21 13.41
CA ILE A 80 -12.73 8.90 12.84
C ILE A 80 -11.75 8.23 13.79
N PHE A 81 -12.23 7.24 14.54
CA PHE A 81 -11.40 6.43 15.44
C PHE A 81 -11.39 4.98 14.96
N SER A 82 -10.22 4.35 14.99
CA SER A 82 -10.13 2.92 14.71
C SER A 82 -10.63 2.11 15.91
N THR A 83 -11.44 1.10 15.63
CA THR A 83 -11.80 0.09 16.63
C THR A 83 -10.87 -1.10 16.47
N SER A 84 -10.30 -1.54 17.59
CA SER A 84 -9.43 -2.72 17.63
C SER A 84 -10.19 -3.96 17.20
N PHE A 85 -9.54 -4.83 16.42
CA PHE A 85 -10.09 -6.11 15.98
C PHE A 85 -9.16 -7.25 16.39
N TYR A 86 -9.72 -8.24 17.09
CA TYR A 86 -8.97 -9.38 17.63
C TYR A 86 -9.08 -10.65 16.78
N THR A 87 -9.91 -10.62 15.74
CA THR A 87 -9.93 -11.62 14.67
C THR A 87 -8.97 -11.17 13.57
N PRO A 88 -8.05 -12.03 13.09
CA PRO A 88 -7.14 -11.68 12.01
C PRO A 88 -7.87 -11.20 10.75
N LYS A 89 -7.42 -10.06 10.22
CA LYS A 89 -7.85 -9.55 8.92
C LYS A 89 -6.76 -9.78 7.90
N LYS A 90 -7.15 -10.36 6.77
CA LYS A 90 -6.26 -10.65 5.65
C LYS A 90 -6.31 -9.51 4.65
N TYR A 91 -5.14 -9.16 4.12
CA TYR A 91 -4.96 -8.10 3.16
C TYR A 91 -4.10 -8.58 1.99
N GLY A 92 -4.51 -8.24 0.78
CA GLY A 92 -3.65 -8.27 -0.40
C GLY A 92 -2.88 -6.96 -0.51
N TYR A 93 -1.58 -7.05 -0.79
CA TYR A 93 -0.72 -5.92 -1.11
C TYR A 93 -0.19 -6.06 -2.53
N SER A 94 -0.18 -4.96 -3.29
CA SER A 94 0.43 -4.86 -4.62
C SER A 94 1.12 -3.51 -4.80
N LEU A 95 2.37 -3.54 -5.24
CA LEU A 95 3.17 -2.40 -5.64
C LEU A 95 3.58 -2.56 -7.10
N LYS A 96 3.19 -1.62 -7.94
CA LYS A 96 3.53 -1.58 -9.38
C LYS A 96 4.41 -0.37 -9.64
N ASN A 97 5.57 -0.57 -10.26
CA ASN A 97 6.50 0.49 -10.64
C ASN A 97 6.55 0.62 -12.16
N TYR A 98 6.33 1.83 -12.65
CA TYR A 98 6.29 2.16 -14.06
C TYR A 98 7.38 3.17 -14.42
N GLU A 99 7.96 3.01 -15.61
CA GLU A 99 8.77 4.02 -16.29
C GLU A 99 7.99 4.47 -17.53
N GLY A 100 7.49 5.70 -17.51
CA GLY A 100 6.39 6.11 -18.40
C GLY A 100 5.18 5.20 -18.22
N ASP A 101 4.67 4.64 -19.31
CA ASP A 101 3.55 3.69 -19.30
C ASP A 101 3.99 2.22 -19.19
N HIS A 102 5.29 1.96 -19.13
CA HIS A 102 5.83 0.60 -19.11
C HIS A 102 5.99 0.09 -17.68
N LEU A 103 5.28 -1.00 -17.34
CA LEU A 103 5.41 -1.68 -16.05
C LEU A 103 6.78 -2.36 -15.94
N LYS A 104 7.65 -1.85 -15.07
CA LYS A 104 9.00 -2.38 -14.83
C LYS A 104 8.97 -3.59 -13.90
N ASN A 105 8.22 -3.49 -12.80
CA ASN A 105 8.03 -4.60 -11.89
C ASN A 105 6.73 -4.48 -11.09
N LYS A 106 6.25 -5.63 -10.61
CA LYS A 106 5.15 -5.76 -9.68
C LYS A 106 5.57 -6.62 -8.50
N ILE A 107 5.42 -6.09 -7.28
CA ILE A 107 5.60 -6.85 -6.04
C ILE A 107 4.22 -7.06 -5.44
N HIS A 108 3.92 -8.27 -4.98
CA HIS A 108 2.69 -8.55 -4.25
C HIS A 108 2.88 -9.65 -3.21
N TYR A 109 2.05 -9.59 -2.17
CA TYR A 109 1.99 -10.58 -1.09
C TYR A 109 0.71 -10.41 -0.28
N GLU A 110 0.41 -11.39 0.55
CA GLU A 110 -0.65 -11.31 1.55
C GLU A 110 -0.08 -10.90 2.92
N VAL A 111 -0.89 -10.20 3.70
CA VAL A 111 -0.60 -9.78 5.06
C VAL A 111 -1.77 -10.12 5.96
N GLU A 112 -1.50 -10.71 7.12
CA GLU A 112 -2.45 -10.78 8.22
C GLU A 112 -2.13 -9.68 9.23
N ALA A 113 -3.18 -8.99 9.68
CA ALA A 113 -3.12 -8.02 10.77
C ALA A 113 -4.09 -8.45 11.87
N VAL A 114 -3.67 -8.30 13.13
CA VAL A 114 -4.54 -8.57 14.30
C VAL A 114 -4.09 -7.72 15.48
N TYR A 115 -5.03 -7.10 16.20
CA TYR A 115 -4.69 -6.44 17.47
C TYR A 115 -4.45 -7.48 18.56
N LYS A 116 -3.37 -7.31 19.33
CA LYS A 116 -3.03 -8.15 20.48
C LYS A 116 -3.40 -7.48 21.79
N GLU A 117 -3.19 -6.17 21.86
CA GLU A 117 -3.40 -5.38 23.07
C GLU A 117 -3.99 -4.02 22.71
N ASN A 118 -4.85 -3.52 23.60
CA ASN A 118 -5.48 -2.22 23.50
C ASN A 118 -5.55 -1.63 24.91
N ASP A 119 -4.51 -0.88 25.28
CA ASP A 119 -4.43 -0.11 26.52
C ASP A 119 -4.88 1.33 26.24
N PHE A 120 -5.23 2.09 27.29
CA PHE A 120 -5.54 3.51 27.18
C PHE A 120 -4.42 4.34 26.52
N ASN A 121 -3.16 3.90 26.63
CA ASN A 121 -2.00 4.67 26.18
C ASN A 121 -1.40 4.19 24.85
N PHE A 122 -1.73 2.97 24.41
CA PHE A 122 -1.21 2.39 23.18
C PHE A 122 -1.99 1.17 22.74
N LYS A 123 -1.85 0.84 21.44
CA LYS A 123 -2.34 -0.40 20.87
C LYS A 123 -1.16 -1.21 20.34
N ILE A 124 -1.21 -2.54 20.49
CA ILE A 124 -0.28 -3.46 19.83
C ILE A 124 -1.02 -4.17 18.71
N ILE A 125 -0.45 -4.07 17.51
CA ILE A 125 -0.91 -4.79 16.34
C ILE A 125 0.19 -5.71 15.83
N GLU A 126 -0.13 -6.98 15.67
CA GLU A 126 0.73 -7.96 15.02
C GLU A 126 0.47 -7.94 13.53
N ILE A 127 1.56 -7.86 12.76
CA ILE A 127 1.57 -7.97 11.31
C ILE A 127 2.35 -9.22 10.94
N ASN A 128 1.74 -10.10 10.16
CA ASN A 128 2.37 -11.30 9.62
C ASN A 128 2.30 -11.29 8.09
N ARG A 129 3.45 -11.17 7.43
CA ARG A 129 3.55 -11.13 5.97
C ARG A 129 3.80 -12.53 5.43
N LYS A 130 3.03 -12.94 4.41
CA LYS A 130 3.24 -14.20 3.69
C LYS A 130 4.36 -14.06 2.64
N GLN A 131 4.51 -15.08 1.79
CA GLN A 131 5.49 -15.11 0.72
C GLN A 131 5.39 -13.88 -0.19
N VAL A 132 6.54 -13.29 -0.52
CA VAL A 132 6.65 -12.20 -1.50
C VAL A 132 6.81 -12.77 -2.90
N TYR A 133 6.06 -12.19 -3.84
CA TYR A 133 6.14 -12.50 -5.26
C TYR A 133 6.55 -11.26 -6.04
N VAL A 134 7.53 -11.42 -6.94
CA VAL A 134 7.98 -10.41 -7.88
C VAL A 134 7.61 -10.87 -9.28
N ASN A 135 6.83 -10.07 -10.01
CA ASN A 135 6.35 -10.40 -11.36
C ASN A 135 5.67 -11.79 -11.43
N HIS A 136 4.88 -12.13 -10.42
CA HIS A 136 4.16 -13.41 -10.28
C HIS A 136 5.04 -14.65 -10.07
N LYS A 137 6.31 -14.44 -9.73
CA LYS A 137 7.24 -15.51 -9.41
C LYS A 137 7.76 -15.35 -7.99
N MET A 138 8.00 -16.48 -7.34
CA MET A 138 8.85 -16.48 -6.15
C MET A 138 10.28 -16.08 -6.57
N PRO A 139 11.04 -15.46 -5.66
CA PRO A 139 12.47 -15.22 -5.85
C PRO A 139 13.19 -16.48 -6.35
N ASP A 140 13.71 -16.46 -7.57
CA ASP A 140 14.44 -17.57 -8.18
C ASP A 140 15.96 -17.31 -8.22
N VAL A 141 16.35 -16.05 -8.27
CA VAL A 141 17.76 -15.62 -8.16
C VAL A 141 18.22 -15.75 -6.70
N ALA A 142 19.40 -16.36 -6.50
CA ALA A 142 19.97 -16.62 -5.16
C ALA A 142 20.02 -15.38 -4.25
N VAL A 143 20.33 -14.20 -4.81
CA VAL A 143 20.35 -12.94 -4.04
C VAL A 143 18.94 -12.54 -3.58
N GLU A 144 17.92 -12.74 -4.41
CA GLU A 144 16.53 -12.44 -4.05
C GLU A 144 16.01 -13.43 -3.00
N GLN A 145 16.38 -14.71 -3.11
CA GLN A 145 16.08 -15.73 -2.10
C GLN A 145 16.71 -15.41 -0.75
N LEU A 146 17.97 -14.97 -0.75
CA LEU A 146 18.65 -14.50 0.47
C LEU A 146 17.89 -13.31 1.09
N LEU A 147 17.53 -12.30 0.30
CA LEU A 147 16.80 -11.13 0.77
C LEU A 147 15.41 -11.50 1.33
N ASP A 148 14.69 -12.42 0.69
CA ASP A 148 13.40 -12.89 1.18
C ASP A 148 13.54 -13.64 2.51
N LYS A 149 14.47 -14.61 2.60
CA LYS A 149 14.77 -15.32 3.85
C LYS A 149 15.17 -14.38 4.98
N ILE A 150 16.02 -13.38 4.70
CA ILE A 150 16.38 -12.35 5.67
C ILE A 150 15.13 -11.61 6.14
N ALA A 151 14.28 -11.13 5.21
CA ALA A 151 13.09 -10.36 5.53
C ALA A 151 12.06 -11.14 6.35
N GLN A 152 11.97 -12.47 6.20
CA GLN A 152 11.05 -13.31 6.98
C GLN A 152 11.36 -13.30 8.49
N ASN A 153 12.60 -13.05 8.91
CA ASN A 153 12.96 -12.97 10.34
C ASN A 153 12.22 -11.85 11.08
N MET A 154 11.77 -10.83 10.35
CA MET A 154 11.00 -9.72 10.90
C MET A 154 9.60 -10.15 11.33
N PHE A 155 9.02 -11.17 10.70
CA PHE A 155 7.63 -11.54 10.90
C PHE A 155 7.48 -12.77 11.83
N PRO A 156 6.42 -12.85 12.65
CA PRO A 156 5.44 -11.79 12.92
C PRO A 156 6.07 -10.60 13.66
N ILE A 157 5.74 -9.37 13.23
CA ILE A 157 6.18 -8.14 13.88
C ILE A 157 5.04 -7.55 14.69
N GLU A 158 5.31 -7.18 15.92
CA GLU A 158 4.36 -6.48 16.78
C GLU A 158 4.74 -5.01 16.87
N LEU A 159 3.79 -4.15 16.51
CA LEU A 159 3.98 -2.71 16.44
C LEU A 159 3.14 -2.03 17.51
N ARG A 160 3.79 -1.18 18.31
CA ARG A 160 3.10 -0.24 19.19
C ARG A 160 2.67 0.94 18.34
N ILE A 161 1.36 1.19 18.26
CA ILE A 161 0.78 2.28 17.47
C ILE A 161 0.05 3.30 18.34
N SER A 162 -0.02 4.55 17.87
CA SER A 162 -0.88 5.59 18.45
C SER A 162 -2.36 5.39 18.09
N ASP A 163 -3.25 6.12 18.75
CA ASP A 163 -4.67 6.18 18.38
C ASP A 163 -4.91 6.71 16.97
N ALA A 164 -3.99 7.56 16.48
CA ALA A 164 -3.99 8.02 15.10
C ALA A 164 -3.58 6.93 14.09
N GLY A 165 -3.05 5.80 14.56
CA GLY A 165 -2.61 4.68 13.72
C GLY A 165 -1.12 4.69 13.36
N GLU A 166 -0.31 5.58 13.93
CA GLU A 166 1.11 5.70 13.60
C GLU A 166 1.97 4.70 14.37
N ILE A 167 2.98 4.12 13.73
CA ILE A 167 4.00 3.31 14.40
C ILE A 167 4.83 4.18 15.35
N LYS A 168 4.94 3.77 16.62
CA LYS A 168 5.78 4.41 17.64
C LYS A 168 6.98 3.57 18.05
N ALA A 169 6.84 2.25 18.08
CA ALA A 169 7.92 1.32 18.45
C ALA A 169 7.64 -0.11 17.95
N ILE A 170 8.65 -0.97 18.02
CA ILE A 170 8.53 -2.41 17.75
C ILE A 170 8.46 -3.14 19.09
N ALA A 171 7.26 -3.63 19.45
CA ALA A 171 7.01 -4.23 20.76
C ALA A 171 7.82 -5.52 20.97
N ASN A 172 7.99 -6.33 19.93
CA ASN A 172 8.71 -7.60 19.99
C ASN A 172 10.10 -7.57 19.33
N HIS A 173 10.80 -6.43 19.37
CA HIS A 173 12.13 -6.29 18.75
C HIS A 173 13.14 -7.32 19.28
N LYS A 174 13.07 -7.67 20.58
CA LYS A 174 13.91 -8.70 21.19
C LYS A 174 13.73 -10.06 20.51
N GLU A 175 12.49 -10.48 20.28
CA GLU A 175 12.17 -11.75 19.63
C GLU A 175 12.60 -11.76 18.16
N ILE A 176 12.40 -10.64 17.45
CA ILE A 176 12.88 -10.47 16.07
C ILE A 176 14.40 -10.66 15.99
N LYS A 177 15.14 -10.07 16.93
CA LYS A 177 16.59 -10.23 17.01
C LYS A 177 16.99 -11.68 17.29
N GLU A 178 16.30 -12.37 18.20
CA GLU A 178 16.54 -13.78 18.49
C GLU A 178 16.31 -14.67 17.26
N ARG A 179 15.22 -14.45 16.51
CA ARG A 179 14.96 -15.14 15.23
C ARG A 179 16.08 -14.90 14.21
N TRP A 180 16.50 -13.64 14.06
CA TRP A 180 17.61 -13.30 13.17
C TRP A 180 18.90 -14.02 13.55
N LEU A 181 19.28 -14.00 14.83
CA LEU A 181 20.51 -14.64 15.31
C LEU A 181 20.48 -16.16 15.06
N ALA A 182 19.35 -16.81 15.28
CA ALA A 182 19.18 -18.24 15.02
C ALA A 182 19.36 -18.60 13.53
N ASN A 183 18.84 -17.77 12.62
CA ASN A 183 18.87 -18.04 11.18
C ASN A 183 20.13 -17.51 10.48
N LYS A 184 20.83 -16.54 11.07
CA LYS A 184 22.02 -15.89 10.49
C LYS A 184 23.12 -16.90 10.16
N GLU A 185 23.36 -17.87 11.04
CA GLU A 185 24.43 -18.86 10.85
C GLU A 185 24.15 -19.75 9.62
N GLU A 186 22.94 -20.29 9.50
CA GLU A 186 22.52 -21.08 8.34
C GLU A 186 22.65 -20.28 7.03
N LEU A 187 22.18 -19.02 7.03
CA LEU A 187 22.27 -18.16 5.86
C LEU A 187 23.72 -17.86 5.45
N THR A 188 24.59 -17.62 6.42
CA THR A 188 26.01 -17.34 6.17
C THR A 188 26.70 -18.57 5.57
N GLN A 189 26.38 -19.77 6.07
CA GLN A 189 26.97 -21.01 5.58
C GLN A 189 26.47 -21.37 4.17
N TYR A 190 25.20 -21.13 3.86
CA TYR A 190 24.62 -21.47 2.56
C TYR A 190 25.05 -20.48 1.45
N TYR A 191 25.12 -19.18 1.75
CA TYR A 191 25.38 -18.13 0.76
C TYR A 191 26.84 -17.64 0.81
N LYS A 192 27.78 -18.45 0.31
CA LYS A 192 29.24 -18.18 0.36
C LYS A 192 29.78 -17.28 -0.76
N LYS A 193 29.23 -16.07 -0.93
CA LYS A 193 29.73 -15.08 -1.89
C LYS A 193 29.95 -13.73 -1.20
N GLU A 194 30.95 -12.98 -1.62
CA GLU A 194 31.26 -11.64 -1.05
C GLU A 194 30.03 -10.70 -1.03
N GLN A 195 29.21 -10.74 -2.09
CA GLN A 195 27.97 -9.97 -2.16
C GLN A 195 26.94 -10.39 -1.08
N SER A 196 26.87 -11.68 -0.77
CA SER A 196 26.00 -12.24 0.28
C SER A 196 26.45 -11.81 1.67
N ASP A 197 27.76 -11.80 1.92
CA ASP A 197 28.32 -11.34 3.20
C ASP A 197 27.98 -9.87 3.46
N ALA A 198 28.07 -9.02 2.43
CA ALA A 198 27.69 -7.61 2.54
C ALA A 198 26.19 -7.43 2.87
N ILE A 199 25.32 -8.24 2.27
CA ILE A 199 23.87 -8.24 2.53
C ILE A 199 23.59 -8.69 3.97
N ILE A 200 24.19 -9.80 4.41
CA ILE A 200 24.01 -10.35 5.76
C ILE A 200 24.52 -9.36 6.81
N LYS A 201 25.70 -8.74 6.60
CA LYS A 201 26.23 -7.71 7.49
C LYS A 201 25.29 -6.52 7.62
N LYS A 202 24.64 -6.12 6.52
CA LYS A 202 23.64 -5.05 6.53
C LYS A 202 22.38 -5.45 7.31
N ALA A 203 21.90 -6.67 7.11
CA ALA A 203 20.79 -7.22 7.88
C ALA A 203 21.10 -7.26 9.38
N ASP A 204 22.35 -7.59 9.74
CA ASP A 204 22.80 -7.60 11.13
C ASP A 204 22.68 -6.23 11.80
N LEU A 205 23.03 -5.15 11.10
CA LEU A 205 22.84 -3.78 11.61
C LEU A 205 21.37 -3.50 11.88
N TYR A 206 20.48 -3.95 11.00
CA TYR A 206 19.05 -3.69 11.07
C TYR A 206 18.36 -4.45 12.21
N PHE A 207 18.61 -5.75 12.34
CA PHE A 207 17.97 -6.56 13.38
C PHE A 207 18.56 -6.36 14.78
N ASN A 208 19.75 -5.77 14.89
CA ASN A 208 20.34 -5.42 16.18
C ASN A 208 19.99 -4.01 16.67
N ASN A 209 19.37 -3.18 15.82
CA ASN A 209 19.06 -1.79 16.13
C ASN A 209 17.62 -1.44 15.74
N GLU A 210 16.75 -1.30 16.75
CA GLU A 210 15.33 -1.01 16.55
C GLU A 210 15.08 0.24 15.71
N LYS A 211 15.90 1.29 15.91
CA LYS A 211 15.76 2.55 15.16
C LYS A 211 16.02 2.35 13.68
N GLU A 212 17.01 1.53 13.33
CA GLU A 212 17.30 1.19 11.94
C GLU A 212 16.18 0.35 11.34
N LEU A 213 15.64 -0.62 12.10
CA LEU A 213 14.52 -1.45 11.67
C LEU A 213 13.25 -0.62 11.44
N LEU A 214 12.91 0.30 12.35
CA LEU A 214 11.83 1.29 12.18
C LEU A 214 12.05 2.16 10.94
N GLY A 215 13.30 2.54 10.65
CA GLY A 215 13.67 3.23 9.42
C GLY A 215 13.33 2.44 8.17
N ILE A 216 13.59 1.13 8.15
CA ILE A 216 13.24 0.25 7.03
C ILE A 216 11.74 0.12 6.87
N LEU A 217 11.00 -0.06 7.97
CA LEU A 217 9.54 -0.11 7.94
C LEU A 217 8.98 1.19 7.34
N SER A 218 9.50 2.34 7.74
CA SER A 218 9.06 3.64 7.22
C SER A 218 9.29 3.80 5.72
N ASN A 219 10.35 3.20 5.17
CA ASN A 219 10.65 3.18 3.73
C ASN A 219 9.82 2.14 2.95
N ASN A 220 9.10 1.25 3.63
CA ASN A 220 8.25 0.25 2.99
C ASN A 220 6.85 0.84 2.74
N TRP A 221 6.39 0.77 1.49
CA TRP A 221 5.09 1.31 1.07
C TRP A 221 3.89 0.74 1.84
N PHE A 222 3.91 -0.54 2.23
CA PHE A 222 2.82 -1.11 3.03
C PHE A 222 2.74 -0.40 4.39
N PHE A 223 3.85 -0.39 5.14
CA PHE A 223 3.86 0.20 6.47
C PHE A 223 3.66 1.72 6.42
N ASN A 224 4.22 2.42 5.43
CA ASN A 224 4.08 3.88 5.30
C ASN A 224 2.62 4.32 5.09
N LEU A 225 1.85 3.54 4.31
CA LEU A 225 0.44 3.87 4.01
C LEU A 225 -0.53 3.27 5.03
N PHE A 226 -0.32 2.02 5.46
CA PHE A 226 -1.22 1.33 6.39
C PHE A 226 -1.24 1.98 7.78
N PHE A 227 -0.11 2.52 8.21
CA PHE A 227 0.06 3.21 9.50
C PHE A 227 0.12 4.74 9.37
N LYS A 228 -0.56 5.28 8.36
CA LYS A 228 -0.70 6.73 8.17
C LYS A 228 -1.68 7.30 9.21
N PRO A 229 -1.44 8.50 9.78
CA PRO A 229 -2.32 9.11 10.77
C PRO A 229 -3.66 9.60 10.19
N ILE A 230 -4.54 8.67 9.81
CA ILE A 230 -5.86 8.98 9.21
C ILE A 230 -6.99 9.00 10.26
N TYR A 231 -6.75 8.46 11.45
CA TYR A 231 -7.72 8.43 12.53
C TYR A 231 -7.59 9.69 13.37
N ASN A 232 -8.48 10.66 13.18
CA ASN A 232 -8.43 11.94 13.88
C ASN A 232 -9.81 12.61 13.95
N TYR A 233 -9.87 13.72 14.68
CA TYR A 233 -10.92 14.72 14.54
C TYR A 233 -10.67 15.55 13.28
N TYR A 234 -11.68 15.61 12.42
CA TYR A 234 -11.70 16.44 11.23
C TYR A 234 -12.47 17.75 11.53
N PRO A 235 -11.93 18.91 11.12
CA PRO A 235 -12.61 20.19 11.31
C PRO A 235 -13.89 20.27 10.47
N GLU A 236 -14.64 21.36 10.60
CA GLU A 236 -15.92 21.54 9.91
C GLU A 236 -15.83 21.38 8.39
N LYS A 237 -14.75 21.88 7.77
CA LYS A 237 -14.45 21.70 6.34
C LYS A 237 -13.97 20.29 5.96
N LYS A 238 -13.85 19.39 6.94
CA LYS A 238 -13.34 18.02 6.81
C LYS A 238 -12.00 17.91 6.09
N GLU A 239 -11.16 18.93 6.22
CA GLU A 239 -9.85 19.03 5.58
C GLU A 239 -8.75 19.31 6.61
N ILE A 240 -7.64 18.58 6.52
CA ILE A 240 -6.45 18.74 7.35
C ILE A 240 -5.25 18.92 6.42
N GLN A 241 -4.44 19.95 6.67
CA GLN A 241 -3.16 20.17 6.01
C GLN A 241 -2.04 19.64 6.91
N CYS A 242 -1.14 18.83 6.38
CA CYS A 242 -0.01 18.31 7.13
C CYS A 242 1.19 18.00 6.24
N THR A 243 2.37 17.86 6.85
CA THR A 243 3.56 17.34 6.17
C THR A 243 3.81 15.90 6.54
N THR A 244 4.38 15.13 5.62
CA THR A 244 4.71 13.74 5.89
C THR A 244 5.80 13.20 4.98
N LYS A 245 6.44 12.13 5.43
CA LYS A 245 7.49 11.45 4.70
C LYS A 245 6.93 10.27 3.90
N VAL A 246 7.24 10.24 2.61
CA VAL A 246 6.79 9.22 1.66
C VAL A 246 7.99 8.51 1.06
N PRO A 247 7.94 7.17 0.86
CA PRO A 247 8.98 6.44 0.16
C PRO A 247 9.17 6.97 -1.26
N PHE A 248 10.41 7.31 -1.59
CA PHE A 248 10.83 7.76 -2.92
C PHE A 248 11.76 6.73 -3.52
N LEU A 249 11.35 6.19 -4.69
CA LEU A 249 12.06 5.12 -5.41
C LEU A 249 12.49 3.94 -4.52
N SER A 250 11.73 3.68 -3.45
CA SER A 250 11.96 2.60 -2.48
C SER A 250 13.35 2.61 -1.80
N LYS A 251 14.04 3.76 -1.75
CA LYS A 251 15.37 3.88 -1.14
C LYS A 251 15.48 4.97 -0.08
N ARG A 252 14.60 5.97 -0.13
CA ARG A 252 14.65 7.16 0.73
C ARG A 252 13.25 7.62 1.07
N LEU A 253 13.18 8.46 2.10
CA LEU A 253 12.00 9.24 2.41
C LEU A 253 12.20 10.67 1.91
N VAL A 254 11.18 11.21 1.27
CA VAL A 254 11.10 12.64 0.90
C VAL A 254 9.85 13.24 1.50
N GLU A 255 9.88 14.53 1.78
CA GLU A 255 8.78 15.24 2.42
C GLU A 255 7.73 15.67 1.39
N TYR A 256 6.47 15.53 1.78
CA TYR A 256 5.30 15.97 1.04
C TYR A 256 4.44 16.84 1.95
N GLU A 257 3.92 17.92 1.40
CA GLU A 257 2.71 18.57 1.91
C GLU A 257 1.50 17.80 1.41
N ILE A 258 0.54 17.53 2.30
CA ILE A 258 -0.66 16.74 2.02
C ILE A 258 -1.90 17.47 2.52
N THR A 259 -2.90 17.54 1.64
CA THR A 259 -4.29 17.83 1.96
C THR A 259 -5.03 16.51 2.20
N GLN A 260 -5.49 16.28 3.43
CA GLN A 260 -6.30 15.12 3.82
C GLN A 260 -7.77 15.53 3.96
N THR A 261 -8.65 14.95 3.15
CA THR A 261 -10.08 15.29 3.08
C THR A 261 -10.95 14.08 3.40
N LEU A 262 -11.83 14.21 4.42
CA LEU A 262 -12.86 13.23 4.74
C LEU A 262 -14.13 13.53 3.94
N GLN A 263 -14.62 12.56 3.17
CA GLN A 263 -15.85 12.75 2.39
C GLN A 263 -17.08 12.83 3.30
N ASP A 264 -18.05 13.67 2.93
CA ASP A 264 -19.25 13.94 3.72
C ASP A 264 -20.20 12.76 3.84
N LEU A 265 -20.16 11.85 2.89
CA LEU A 265 -21.13 10.78 2.77
C LEU A 265 -20.42 9.43 2.80
N TYR A 266 -21.07 8.46 3.43
CA TYR A 266 -20.68 7.07 3.24
C TYR A 266 -20.90 6.66 1.77
N THR A 267 -20.08 5.74 1.26
CA THR A 267 -20.40 5.05 0.01
C THR A 267 -21.69 4.25 0.16
N ARG A 268 -22.26 3.81 -0.97
CA ARG A 268 -23.47 2.97 -0.93
C ARG A 268 -23.26 1.65 -0.21
N SER A 269 -22.07 1.07 -0.37
CA SER A 269 -21.55 -0.08 0.36
C SER A 269 -21.21 0.21 1.84
N GLY A 270 -21.54 1.41 2.34
CA GLY A 270 -21.33 1.82 3.72
C GLY A 270 -19.86 1.96 4.08
N LYS A 271 -19.03 2.53 3.22
CA LYS A 271 -17.61 2.81 3.51
C LYS A 271 -17.39 4.30 3.77
N VAL A 272 -16.45 4.62 4.65
CA VAL A 272 -15.95 5.98 4.83
C VAL A 272 -14.79 6.21 3.87
N ILE A 273 -14.74 7.35 3.19
CA ILE A 273 -13.65 7.70 2.28
C ILE A 273 -12.84 8.86 2.85
N ILE A 274 -11.51 8.67 2.90
CA ILE A 274 -10.53 9.73 3.17
C ILE A 274 -9.59 9.80 1.97
N ASN A 275 -9.43 10.99 1.39
CA ASN A 275 -8.52 11.24 0.27
C ASN A 275 -7.32 12.07 0.72
N HIS A 276 -6.13 11.73 0.25
CA HIS A 276 -4.91 12.49 0.44
C HIS A 276 -4.44 12.94 -0.92
N ALA A 277 -4.29 14.25 -1.13
CA ALA A 277 -3.62 14.82 -2.29
C ALA A 277 -2.35 15.51 -1.81
N GLY A 278 -1.21 15.15 -2.35
CA GLY A 278 0.07 15.63 -1.87
C GLY A 278 1.06 16.03 -2.95
N LYS A 279 1.93 16.98 -2.63
CA LYS A 279 3.02 17.44 -3.48
C LYS A 279 4.33 17.42 -2.71
N ILE A 280 5.41 17.01 -3.38
CA ILE A 280 6.74 16.99 -2.79
C ILE A 280 7.22 18.41 -2.45
N THR A 281 7.86 18.57 -1.30
CA THR A 281 8.48 19.84 -0.86
C THR A 281 10.01 19.76 -0.81
N ASP A 282 10.58 18.67 -1.30
CA ASP A 282 12.01 18.41 -1.26
C ASP A 282 12.79 19.25 -2.30
N HIS A 283 13.70 20.10 -1.81
CA HIS A 283 14.54 20.99 -2.63
C HIS A 283 15.86 20.33 -3.11
N ARG A 284 15.88 19.00 -3.26
CA ARG A 284 17.01 18.26 -3.84
C ARG A 284 16.70 17.84 -5.28
N SER A 285 17.75 17.71 -6.08
CA SER A 285 17.63 17.05 -7.39
C SER A 285 17.45 15.54 -7.24
N PHE A 286 17.06 14.90 -8.33
CA PHE A 286 16.90 13.44 -8.39
C PHE A 286 18.18 12.70 -7.93
N ASP A 287 19.34 13.09 -8.46
CA ASP A 287 20.62 12.45 -8.14
C ASP A 287 21.03 12.67 -6.69
N GLU A 288 20.74 13.84 -6.13
CA GLU A 288 21.02 14.19 -4.74
C GLU A 288 20.21 13.34 -3.76
N VAL A 289 18.93 13.11 -4.05
CA VAL A 289 18.11 12.18 -3.25
C VAL A 289 18.67 10.76 -3.34
N LEU A 290 19.03 10.30 -4.54
CA LEU A 290 19.60 8.95 -4.72
C LEU A 290 20.93 8.77 -3.98
N GLN A 291 21.80 9.77 -4.01
CA GLN A 291 23.12 9.76 -3.37
C GLN A 291 23.07 10.14 -1.88
N ASN A 292 21.92 10.62 -1.39
CA ASN A 292 21.76 11.18 -0.04
C ASN A 292 22.76 12.32 0.24
N LYS A 293 22.89 13.21 -0.74
CA LYS A 293 23.75 14.38 -0.68
C LYS A 293 22.88 15.63 -0.67
N THR A 294 23.24 16.60 0.15
CA THR A 294 22.64 17.93 0.11
C THR A 294 23.74 18.92 -0.26
N VAL A 295 23.56 19.62 -1.39
CA VAL A 295 24.40 20.74 -1.80
C VAL A 295 23.64 22.03 -1.46
N LEU A 296 24.32 23.13 -1.17
CA LEU A 296 23.62 24.39 -0.90
C LEU A 296 23.08 24.97 -2.20
N GLU A 297 21.88 25.57 -2.17
CA GLU A 297 21.24 26.14 -3.38
C GLU A 297 22.10 27.19 -4.09
N LYS A 298 22.84 28.01 -3.32
CA LYS A 298 23.77 29.01 -3.85
C LYS A 298 24.90 28.40 -4.72
N ASP A 299 25.22 27.13 -4.50
CA ASP A 299 26.27 26.39 -5.19
C ASP A 299 25.72 25.56 -6.37
N ARG A 300 24.43 25.75 -6.72
CA ARG A 300 23.68 24.97 -7.72
C ARG A 300 23.01 25.86 -8.78
N PRO A 301 23.77 26.56 -9.65
CA PRO A 301 23.15 27.29 -10.76
C PRO A 301 22.38 26.31 -11.67
N ASN A 302 21.11 26.60 -11.94
CA ASN A 302 20.20 25.86 -12.83
C ASN A 302 19.77 24.45 -12.37
N ILE A 303 19.56 24.23 -11.07
CA ILE A 303 19.09 22.92 -10.59
C ILE A 303 17.63 22.63 -10.99
N GLN A 304 17.41 21.40 -11.46
CA GLN A 304 16.06 20.85 -11.63
C GLN A 304 15.69 20.06 -10.37
N PHE A 305 14.77 20.62 -9.59
CA PHE A 305 14.22 19.93 -8.42
C PHE A 305 13.31 18.77 -8.84
N ILE A 306 13.20 17.77 -7.97
CA ILE A 306 12.25 16.68 -8.16
C ILE A 306 10.84 17.25 -8.14
N GLN A 307 10.02 16.89 -9.13
CA GLN A 307 8.60 17.17 -9.14
C GLN A 307 7.87 15.86 -8.95
N SER A 308 7.04 15.79 -7.91
CA SER A 308 6.27 14.59 -7.63
C SER A 308 4.96 14.93 -6.93
N GLU A 309 3.90 14.30 -7.39
CA GLU A 309 2.55 14.43 -6.85
C GLU A 309 2.02 13.04 -6.48
N GLY A 310 1.19 12.98 -5.45
CA GLY A 310 0.65 11.72 -4.94
C GLY A 310 -0.81 11.85 -4.54
N ASP A 311 -1.62 10.90 -4.99
CA ASP A 311 -3.03 10.77 -4.61
C ASP A 311 -3.24 9.42 -3.91
N VAL A 312 -3.81 9.43 -2.71
CA VAL A 312 -4.13 8.21 -1.96
C VAL A 312 -5.58 8.24 -1.49
N GLN A 313 -6.33 7.19 -1.76
CA GLN A 313 -7.67 6.99 -1.23
C GLN A 313 -7.67 5.87 -0.20
N TYR A 314 -8.16 6.17 0.99
CA TYR A 314 -8.47 5.21 2.04
C TYR A 314 -9.98 4.98 2.05
N LYS A 315 -10.38 3.70 2.02
CA LYS A 315 -11.74 3.26 2.29
C LYS A 315 -11.75 2.50 3.60
N LEU A 316 -12.64 2.89 4.52
CA LEU A 316 -12.77 2.26 5.84
C LEU A 316 -14.13 1.55 5.95
N ASN A 317 -14.16 0.44 6.68
CA ASN A 317 -15.39 -0.26 7.02
C ASN A 317 -16.25 0.58 7.98
N SER A 318 -17.54 0.79 7.70
CA SER A 318 -18.42 1.57 8.60
C SER A 318 -18.64 0.98 9.97
N SER A 319 -18.44 -0.33 10.15
CA SER A 319 -18.68 -1.01 11.41
C SER A 319 -17.62 -0.72 12.46
N ASP A 320 -16.36 -0.59 12.06
CA ASP A 320 -15.21 -0.53 12.97
C ASP A 320 -14.10 0.45 12.54
N ASN A 321 -14.32 1.17 11.43
CA ASN A 321 -13.36 2.05 10.75
C ASN A 321 -12.02 1.39 10.38
N SER A 322 -11.94 0.05 10.40
CA SER A 322 -10.75 -0.63 9.89
C SER A 322 -10.58 -0.37 8.41
N ILE A 323 -9.31 -0.37 7.96
CA ILE A 323 -8.98 -0.23 6.55
C ILE A 323 -9.63 -1.37 5.77
N PHE A 324 -10.48 -1.01 4.79
CA PHE A 324 -11.00 -1.91 3.77
C PHE A 324 -10.08 -1.89 2.55
N SER A 325 -9.66 -0.70 2.10
CA SER A 325 -8.67 -0.58 1.03
C SER A 325 -7.88 0.72 1.08
N ILE A 326 -6.66 0.69 0.55
CA ILE A 326 -5.82 1.84 0.27
C ILE A 326 -5.39 1.77 -1.19
N ILE A 327 -5.62 2.83 -1.94
CA ILE A 327 -5.22 2.95 -3.33
C ILE A 327 -4.40 4.22 -3.48
N GLY A 328 -3.10 4.07 -3.69
CA GLY A 328 -2.15 5.16 -3.88
C GLY A 328 -1.60 5.22 -5.30
N THR A 329 -1.39 6.42 -5.83
CA THR A 329 -0.64 6.67 -7.06
C THR A 329 0.29 7.85 -6.85
N TYR A 330 1.56 7.67 -7.15
CA TYR A 330 2.58 8.73 -7.10
C TYR A 330 3.21 8.87 -8.48
N ASN A 331 3.21 10.09 -9.02
CA ASN A 331 3.81 10.41 -10.30
C ASN A 331 4.99 11.33 -10.08
N THR A 332 6.18 10.89 -10.48
CA THR A 332 7.42 11.65 -10.34
C THR A 332 7.96 11.99 -11.73
N LYS A 333 8.15 13.28 -12.00
CA LYS A 333 8.90 13.76 -13.16
C LYS A 333 10.38 13.81 -12.79
N ILE A 334 11.18 12.99 -13.46
CA ILE A 334 12.64 12.91 -13.27
C ILE A 334 13.36 13.86 -14.22
N SER A 335 12.90 13.91 -15.47
CA SER A 335 13.34 14.86 -16.50
C SER A 335 12.23 15.03 -17.53
N ASP A 336 12.42 15.90 -18.53
CA ASP A 336 11.42 16.13 -19.59
C ASP A 336 11.10 14.88 -20.42
N LYS A 337 11.97 13.87 -20.39
CA LYS A 337 11.80 12.61 -21.13
C LYS A 337 11.56 11.39 -20.23
N LYS A 338 11.64 11.56 -18.90
CA LYS A 338 11.61 10.43 -17.96
C LYS A 338 10.67 10.72 -16.80
N ASN A 339 9.61 9.92 -16.73
CA ASN A 339 8.66 9.90 -15.63
C ASN A 339 8.67 8.52 -14.96
N ASN A 340 8.51 8.52 -13.65
CA ASN A 340 8.27 7.31 -12.88
C ASN A 340 6.86 7.39 -12.29
N LYS A 341 6.15 6.26 -12.26
CA LYS A 341 4.87 6.15 -11.58
C LYS A 341 4.87 4.94 -10.66
N ILE A 342 4.49 5.17 -9.41
CA ILE A 342 4.27 4.12 -8.42
C ILE A 342 2.77 3.99 -8.19
N GLN A 343 2.26 2.76 -8.21
CA GLN A 343 0.90 2.45 -7.76
C GLN A 343 0.96 1.45 -6.62
N VAL A 344 0.24 1.75 -5.54
CA VAL A 344 0.14 0.90 -4.35
C VAL A 344 -1.31 0.55 -4.11
N GLU A 345 -1.59 -0.72 -3.88
CA GLU A 345 -2.92 -1.23 -3.55
C GLU A 345 -2.78 -2.10 -2.29
N ILE A 346 -3.59 -1.79 -1.28
CA ILE A 346 -3.82 -2.64 -0.10
C ILE A 346 -5.32 -2.86 -0.04
N TYR A 347 -5.78 -4.10 0.06
CA TYR A 347 -7.21 -4.38 0.12
C TYR A 347 -7.49 -5.59 1.00
N GLN A 348 -8.56 -5.52 1.78
CA GLN A 348 -9.01 -6.61 2.61
C GLN A 348 -9.50 -7.77 1.74
N LEU A 349 -9.09 -9.01 2.05
CA LEU A 349 -9.42 -10.24 1.33
C LEU A 349 -10.72 -10.89 1.81
#